data_AF-A0A6H9JM97-F1
#
_entry.id   AF-A0A6H9JM97-F1
#
_cell.length_a   1.000
_cell.length_b   1.000
_cell.length_c   1.000
_cell.angle_alpha   90.00
_cell.angle_beta   90.00
_cell.angle_gamma   90.00
#
_symmetry.space_group_name_H-M   'P 1'
#
loop_
_entity.id
_entity.type
_entity.pdbx_description
1 polymer ?
#
loop_
_entity_poly.entity_id
_entity_poly.type
_entity_poly.pdbx_seq_one_letter_code
_entity_poly.pdbx_strand_id
1 'polypeptide(L)' 'MANRKTKKMLAVEERFRQPLEKMLPEMVTEQGLTATADYLGVSKATLGYWLLKFRIDVRRVALAPGDSLQITRLDQ' A
#
# COMPACT_ATOMS: atom_id res chain seq x y z
N MET A 1 -2.18 19.84 -4.78
CA MET A 1 -1.06 19.46 -5.68
C MET A 1 -1.58 18.39 -6.61
N ALA A 2 -1.47 18.57 -7.93
CA ALA A 2 -1.85 17.54 -8.88
C ALA A 2 -1.12 16.23 -8.52
N ASN A 3 -1.84 15.11 -8.49
CA ASN A 3 -1.39 13.80 -8.04
C ASN A 3 -0.40 13.15 -9.04
N ARG A 4 0.61 13.91 -9.48
CA ARG A 4 1.56 13.49 -10.50
C ARG A 4 2.43 12.38 -9.93
N LYS A 5 2.38 11.22 -10.58
CA LYS A 5 3.19 10.05 -10.26
C LYS A 5 4.63 10.29 -10.74
N THR A 6 5.59 9.81 -9.95
CA THR A 6 7.02 9.90 -10.33
C THR A 6 7.37 8.83 -11.36
N LYS A 7 8.52 8.95 -12.03
CA LYS A 7 8.99 7.92 -12.96
C LYS A 7 9.09 6.53 -12.30
N LYS A 8 9.53 6.48 -11.04
CA LYS A 8 9.63 5.23 -10.28
C LYS A 8 8.25 4.64 -9.97
N MET A 9 7.25 5.48 -9.65
CA MET A 9 5.88 5.02 -9.49
C MET A 9 5.35 4.41 -10.79
N LEU A 10 5.50 5.13 -11.91
CA LEU A 10 5.03 4.66 -13.22
C LEU A 10 5.70 3.34 -13.65
N ALA A 11 7.00 3.20 -13.42
CA ALA A 11 7.72 1.96 -13.72
C ALA A 11 7.20 0.76 -12.91
N VAL A 12 6.80 0.98 -11.65
CA VAL A 12 6.15 -0.06 -10.85
C VAL A 12 4.78 -0.40 -11.43
N GLU A 13 3.95 0.60 -11.74
CA GLU A 13 2.62 0.36 -12.32
C GLU A 13 2.69 -0.40 -13.64
N GLU A 14 3.67 -0.09 -14.49
CA GLU A 14 3.92 -0.80 -15.75
C GLU A 14 4.32 -2.25 -15.51
N ARG A 15 5.22 -2.51 -14.55
CA ARG A 15 5.66 -3.86 -14.17
C ARG A 15 4.49 -4.73 -13.69
N PHE A 16 3.58 -4.17 -12.90
CA PHE A 16 2.47 -4.91 -12.28
C PHE A 16 1.13 -4.77 -13.02
N ARG A 17 1.08 -3.92 -14.06
CA ARG A 17 -0.13 -3.58 -14.84
C ARG A 17 -1.31 -3.14 -13.98
N GLN A 18 -1.03 -2.46 -12.87
CA GLN A 18 -2.05 -1.97 -11.94
C GLN A 18 -1.65 -0.62 -11.36
N PRO A 19 -2.62 0.28 -11.10
CA PRO A 19 -2.35 1.51 -10.36
C PRO A 19 -1.88 1.21 -8.93
N LEU A 20 -0.91 1.98 -8.43
CA LEU A 20 -0.40 1.87 -7.06
C LEU A 20 -1.50 2.01 -6.02
N GLU A 21 -2.48 2.89 -6.25
CA GLU A 21 -3.62 3.11 -5.36
C GLU A 21 -4.46 1.85 -5.13
N LYS A 22 -4.47 0.94 -6.10
CA LYS A 22 -5.21 -0.31 -6.05
C LYS A 22 -4.38 -1.43 -5.44
N MET A 23 -3.15 -1.60 -5.91
CA MET A 23 -2.33 -2.76 -5.51
C MET A 23 -1.65 -2.58 -4.14
N LEU A 24 -1.26 -1.37 -3.76
CA LEU A 24 -0.50 -1.16 -2.52
C LEU A 24 -1.27 -1.52 -1.24
N PRO A 25 -2.58 -1.22 -1.09
CA PRO A 25 -3.34 -1.64 0.10
C PRO A 25 -3.33 -3.15 0.30
N GLU A 26 -3.58 -3.92 -0.77
CA GLU A 26 -3.59 -5.39 -0.74
C GLU A 26 -2.21 -5.93 -0.37
N MET A 27 -1.16 -5.50 -1.09
CA MET A 27 0.22 -5.94 -0.80
C MET A 27 0.65 -5.62 0.62
N VAL A 28 0.43 -4.39 1.09
CA VAL A 28 0.83 -4.01 2.46
C VAL A 28 0.04 -4.77 3.51
N THR A 29 -1.21 -5.15 3.22
CA THR A 29 -2.04 -5.97 4.12
C THR A 29 -1.53 -7.41 4.19
N GLU A 30 -1.19 -8.01 3.05
CA GLU A 30 -0.79 -9.42 2.98
C GLU A 30 0.63 -9.69 3.47
N GLN A 31 1.60 -8.84 3.10
CA GLN A 31 3.03 -9.07 3.39
C GLN A 31 3.64 -8.02 4.33
N GLY A 32 2.94 -6.92 4.63
CA GLY A 32 3.43 -5.87 5.51
C GLY A 32 4.39 -4.88 4.84
N LEU A 33 4.48 -3.68 5.41
CA LEU A 33 5.18 -2.53 4.82
C LEU A 33 6.65 -2.80 4.42
N THR A 34 7.41 -3.48 5.27
CA THR A 34 8.84 -3.74 4.99
C THR A 34 9.00 -4.69 3.80
N ALA A 35 8.33 -5.84 3.82
CA ALA A 35 8.43 -6.83 2.75
C ALA A 35 7.90 -6.26 1.41
N THR A 36 6.86 -5.42 1.44
CA THR A 36 6.38 -4.71 0.23
C THR A 36 7.43 -3.78 -0.34
N ALA A 37 8.14 -3.03 0.51
CA ALA A 37 9.19 -2.14 0.05
C ALA A 37 10.33 -2.93 -0.64
N ASP A 38 10.75 -4.02 -0.01
CA ASP A 38 11.81 -4.89 -0.54
C ASP A 38 11.38 -5.54 -1.87
N TYR A 39 10.17 -6.06 -1.95
CA TYR A 39 9.62 -6.69 -3.16
C TYR A 39 9.49 -5.70 -4.35
N LEU A 40 9.14 -4.45 -4.06
CA LEU A 40 9.06 -3.38 -5.05
C LEU A 40 10.43 -2.76 -5.39
N GLY A 41 11.51 -3.13 -4.68
CA GLY A 41 12.84 -2.57 -4.89
C GLY A 41 12.96 -1.09 -4.48
N VAL A 42 12.25 -0.69 -3.42
CA VAL A 42 12.24 0.68 -2.91
C VAL A 42 12.53 0.73 -1.41
N SER A 43 13.01 1.88 -0.91
CA SER A 43 13.19 2.01 0.54
C SER A 43 11.84 2.07 1.25
N LYS A 44 11.80 1.60 2.50
CA LYS A 44 10.59 1.69 3.34
C LYS A 44 10.06 3.12 3.47
N ALA A 45 10.94 4.13 3.53
CA ALA A 45 10.56 5.54 3.54
C ALA A 45 9.90 5.97 2.22
N THR A 46 10.40 5.47 1.08
CA THR A 46 9.80 5.73 -0.24
C THR A 46 8.39 5.15 -0.31
N LEU A 47 8.20 3.90 0.12
CA LEU A 47 6.88 3.28 0.15
C LEU A 47 5.94 4.02 1.12
N GLY A 48 6.43 4.39 2.31
CA GLY A 48 5.66 5.19 3.27
C GLY A 48 5.18 6.52 2.69
N TYR A 49 6.04 7.21 1.93
CA TYR A 49 5.66 8.43 1.20
C TYR A 49 4.57 8.16 0.14
N TRP A 50 4.62 7.03 -0.57
CA TRP A 50 3.61 6.68 -1.57
C TRP A 50 2.24 6.45 -0.93
N LEU A 51 2.19 5.70 0.18
CA LEU A 51 0.96 5.48 0.93
C LEU A 51 0.34 6.80 1.40
N LEU A 52 1.17 7.69 1.97
CA LEU A 52 0.74 9.03 2.37
C LEU A 52 0.19 9.84 1.19
N LYS A 53 0.90 9.83 0.04
CA LYS A 53 0.49 10.56 -1.17
C LYS A 53 -0.85 10.07 -1.71
N PHE A 54 -1.11 8.77 -1.64
CA PHE A 54 -2.35 8.15 -2.12
C PHE A 54 -3.46 8.08 -1.06
N ARG A 55 -3.24 8.67 0.13
CA ARG A 55 -4.19 8.64 1.25
C ARG A 55 -4.56 7.20 1.65
N ILE A 56 -3.60 6.30 1.59
CA ILE A 56 -3.76 4.92 2.04
C ILE A 56 -3.37 4.87 3.52
N ASP A 57 -4.36 4.68 4.38
CA ASP A 57 -4.17 4.56 5.82
C ASP A 57 -3.90 3.10 6.21
N VAL A 58 -2.68 2.84 6.69
CA VAL A 58 -2.31 1.51 7.21
C VAL A 58 -2.55 1.49 8.71
N ARG A 59 -3.46 0.61 9.16
CA ARG A 59 -3.75 0.37 10.57
C ARG A 59 -3.21 -0.99 10.98
N ARG A 60 -2.41 -1.02 12.04
CA ARG A 60 -1.96 -2.27 12.66
C ARG A 60 -2.91 -2.60 13.80
N VAL A 61 -3.44 -3.82 13.78
CA VAL A 61 -4.34 -4.32 14.83
C VAL A 61 -3.70 -5.57 15.40
N ALA A 62 -3.50 -5.59 16.72
CA ALA A 62 -3.11 -6.78 17.45
C ALA A 62 -4.39 -7.47 17.93
N LEU A 63 -4.53 -8.76 17.62
CA LEU A 63 -5.69 -9.58 17.93
C LEU A 63 -5.25 -10.69 18.89
N ALA A 64 -5.99 -10.87 19.98
CA ALA A 64 -5.80 -12.00 20.89
C ALA A 64 -6.41 -13.28 20.28
N PRO A 65 -6.12 -14.48 20.83
CA PRO A 65 -6.78 -15.71 20.37
C PRO A 65 -8.30 -15.59 20.42
N GLY A 66 -8.96 -15.79 19.29
CA GLY A 66 -10.42 -15.67 19.14
C GLY A 66 -10.93 -14.31 18.63
N ASP A 67 -10.07 -13.28 18.60
CA ASP A 67 -10.45 -11.98 18.03
C ASP A 67 -10.52 -12.06 16.49
N SER A 68 -11.41 -11.26 15.90
CA SER A 68 -11.54 -11.12 14.45
C SER A 68 -11.55 -9.65 14.02
N LEU A 69 -11.07 -9.39 12.80
CA LEU A 69 -11.11 -8.06 12.17
C LEU A 69 -11.95 -8.14 10.90
N GLN A 70 -12.99 -7.31 10.82
CA GLN A 70 -13.79 -7.14 9.61
C GLN A 70 -13.54 -5.75 9.03
N ILE A 71 -13.30 -5.69 7.72
CA ILE A 71 -13.13 -4.46 6.97
C ILE A 71 -14.34 -4.31 6.05
N THR A 72 -15.04 -3.18 6.16
CA THR A 72 -16.21 -2.85 5.34
C THR A 72 -15.94 -1.58 4.55
N ARG A 73 -16.19 -1.61 3.23
CA ARG A 73 -16.17 -0.41 2.38
C ARG A 73 -17.55 0.23 2.43
N LEU A 74 -17.62 1.47 2.89
CA LEU A 74 -18.89 2.17 3.11
C LEU A 74 -19.40 2.93 1.85
N ASP A 75 -18.53 3.15 0.86
CA ASP A 75 -18.75 4.16 -0.19
C ASP A 75 -18.82 3.56 -1.62
N GLN A 76 -19.49 2.43 -1.83
CA GLN A 76 -19.76 1.91 -3.18
C GLN A 76 -21.10 2.39 -3.74
#